data_AF-A0A383AKH2-F1
#
_entry.id   AF-A0A383AKH2-F1
#
_cell.length_a   1.000
_cell.length_b   1.000
_cell.length_c   1.000
_cell.angle_alpha   90.00
_cell.angle_beta   90.00
_cell.angle_gamma   90.00
#
_symmetry.space_group_name_H-M   'P 1'
#
loop_
_entity.id
_entity.type
_entity.pdbx_description
1 polymer ?
#
loop_
_entity_poly.entity_id
_entity_poly.type
_entity_poly.pdbx_seq_one_letter_code
_entity_poly.pdbx_strand_id
1 'polypeptide(L)'
;DKFAKEYNIDYFENKAIPRYAIVLKGAKLSQKSKEQLVNYFRQEVKGKHHGTLIVPLPPSMGNDSDVRFEKLEAGIQDASFDKYRKSNRDEILVGNRVPAPKVGVYDNANLAVSRDADKTFKTQVVGPDQKIIEKRINRIVREYTDNVEFRFESIDLIDDDLQSRINDRYLRTEVITPNEVRETMGMTQRSEGDEVLPFPSNVKMKQLEMDEEQAKEEAKKPTGAPDGNDNAESGSPPKAGPDRPGGQAPT
;
A
#
# COMPACT_ATOMS: atom_id res chain seq x y z
N ASP A 1 1.96 -9.13 -23.65
CA ASP A 1 2.60 -10.32 -23.04
C ASP A 1 3.38 -11.28 -23.91
N LYS A 2 2.84 -11.84 -25.01
CA LYS A 2 3.56 -12.87 -25.79
C LYS A 2 4.97 -12.43 -26.23
N PHE A 3 5.11 -11.21 -26.76
CA PHE A 3 6.39 -10.67 -27.21
C PHE A 3 7.36 -10.31 -26.08
N ALA A 4 6.87 -9.94 -24.90
CA ALA A 4 7.74 -9.67 -23.74
C ALA A 4 8.27 -10.98 -23.15
N LYS A 5 7.46 -12.04 -23.16
CA LYS A 5 7.89 -13.39 -22.79
C LYS A 5 8.89 -13.95 -23.79
N GLU A 6 8.61 -13.82 -25.09
CA GLU A 6 9.53 -14.23 -26.16
C GLU A 6 10.83 -13.42 -26.10
N TYR A 7 10.76 -12.10 -25.88
CA TYR A 7 11.94 -11.28 -25.66
C TYR A 7 12.75 -11.73 -24.45
N ASN A 8 12.11 -12.06 -23.32
CA ASN A 8 12.82 -12.57 -22.14
C ASN A 8 13.43 -13.96 -22.36
N ILE A 9 12.75 -14.84 -23.10
CA ILE A 9 13.25 -16.17 -23.47
C ILE A 9 14.43 -16.03 -24.44
N ASP A 10 14.26 -15.25 -25.50
CA ASP A 10 15.30 -14.94 -26.50
C ASP A 10 16.50 -14.26 -25.85
N TYR A 11 16.25 -13.35 -24.91
CA TYR A 11 17.26 -12.74 -24.08
C TYR A 11 18.00 -13.75 -23.22
N PHE A 12 17.37 -14.79 -22.69
CA PHE A 12 18.11 -15.83 -21.96
C PHE A 12 18.85 -16.78 -22.91
N GLU A 13 18.19 -17.27 -23.94
CA GLU A 13 18.73 -18.27 -24.87
C GLU A 13 19.89 -17.70 -25.70
N ASN A 14 19.81 -16.43 -26.09
CA ASN A 14 20.73 -15.83 -27.06
C ASN A 14 21.62 -14.71 -26.51
N LYS A 15 21.53 -14.36 -25.22
CA LYS A 15 22.50 -13.42 -24.62
C LYS A 15 23.85 -14.07 -24.39
N ALA A 16 24.60 -14.11 -25.47
CA ALA A 16 26.02 -14.36 -25.52
C ALA A 16 26.79 -13.03 -25.44
N ILE A 17 26.46 -12.15 -24.49
CA ILE A 17 27.32 -10.97 -24.23
C ILE A 17 28.54 -11.50 -23.45
N PRO A 18 29.74 -11.55 -24.05
CA PRO A 18 30.92 -11.96 -23.31
C PRO A 18 31.18 -10.90 -22.23
N ARG A 19 31.50 -11.34 -21.00
CA ARG A 19 31.70 -10.41 -19.88
C ARG A 19 32.89 -9.47 -20.10
N TYR A 20 33.87 -9.93 -20.89
CA TYR A 20 35.10 -9.22 -21.19
C TYR A 20 35.38 -9.30 -22.68
N ALA A 21 35.83 -8.17 -23.26
CA ALA A 21 36.50 -8.16 -24.56
C ALA A 21 37.95 -7.74 -24.37
N ILE A 22 38.84 -8.43 -25.09
CA ILE A 22 40.25 -8.10 -25.18
C ILE A 22 40.44 -7.30 -26.47
N VAL A 23 40.73 -6.00 -26.34
CA VAL A 23 40.99 -5.12 -27.49
C VAL A 23 42.51 -5.01 -27.66
N LEU A 24 42.99 -5.44 -28.82
CA LEU A 24 44.41 -5.38 -29.20
C LEU A 24 44.65 -4.17 -30.09
N LYS A 25 45.39 -3.17 -29.61
CA LYS A 25 45.81 -2.02 -30.43
C LYS A 25 47.18 -2.29 -31.05
N GLY A 26 47.30 -2.12 -32.37
CA GLY A 26 48.56 -2.20 -33.11
C GLY A 26 48.81 -3.48 -33.92
N ALA A 27 47.93 -4.50 -33.81
CA ALA A 27 48.11 -5.79 -34.47
C ALA A 27 47.33 -5.91 -35.80
N LYS A 28 48.00 -6.19 -36.93
CA LYS A 28 47.33 -6.67 -38.15
C LYS A 28 47.04 -8.17 -37.99
N LEU A 29 45.81 -8.53 -37.63
CA LEU A 29 45.39 -9.94 -37.62
C LEU A 29 45.38 -10.50 -39.05
N SER A 30 46.02 -11.67 -39.22
CA SER A 30 45.93 -12.45 -40.46
C SER A 30 44.48 -12.92 -40.70
N GLN A 31 44.11 -13.14 -41.96
CA GLN A 31 42.75 -13.59 -42.32
C GLN A 31 42.40 -14.92 -41.64
N LYS A 32 43.37 -15.83 -41.54
CA LYS A 32 43.23 -17.12 -40.85
C LYS A 32 42.94 -16.95 -39.34
N SER A 33 43.62 -16.01 -38.69
CA SER A 33 43.40 -15.72 -37.27
C SER A 33 42.03 -15.08 -37.02
N LYS A 34 41.53 -14.25 -37.96
CA LYS A 34 40.16 -13.72 -37.89
C LYS A 34 39.12 -14.83 -38.01
N GLU A 35 39.30 -15.77 -38.94
CA GLU A 35 38.39 -16.91 -39.11
C GLU A 35 38.37 -17.81 -37.87
N GLN A 36 39.54 -18.08 -37.27
CA GLN A 36 39.63 -18.83 -36.01
C GLN A 36 38.92 -18.09 -34.86
N LEU A 37 39.08 -16.76 -34.78
CA LEU A 37 38.40 -15.95 -33.76
C LEU A 37 36.87 -16.00 -33.92
N VAL A 38 36.39 -15.85 -35.15
CA VAL A 38 34.95 -15.90 -35.47
C VAL A 38 34.37 -17.28 -35.18
N ASN A 39 35.10 -18.36 -35.49
CA ASN A 39 34.68 -19.72 -35.20
C ASN A 39 34.65 -19.99 -33.68
N TYR A 40 35.63 -19.49 -32.93
CA TYR A 40 35.63 -19.53 -31.47
C TYR A 40 34.40 -18.80 -30.89
N PHE A 41 34.11 -17.58 -31.35
CA PHE A 41 32.91 -16.84 -30.93
C PHE A 41 31.60 -17.62 -31.20
N ARG A 42 31.49 -18.25 -32.36
CA ARG A 42 30.27 -18.99 -32.75
C ARG A 42 30.10 -20.32 -32.01
N GLN A 43 31.18 -20.98 -31.62
CA GLN A 43 31.14 -22.31 -30.99
C GLN A 43 31.21 -22.25 -29.46
N GLU A 44 32.03 -21.34 -28.91
CA GLU A 44 32.34 -21.29 -27.48
C GLU A 44 31.56 -20.21 -26.74
N VAL A 45 31.17 -19.11 -27.40
CA VAL A 45 30.46 -17.99 -26.76
C VAL A 45 28.95 -18.06 -27.02
N LYS A 46 28.51 -18.57 -28.17
CA LYS A 46 27.09 -18.77 -28.47
C LYS A 46 26.56 -19.99 -27.72
N GLY A 47 25.73 -19.76 -26.69
CA GLY A 47 25.04 -20.81 -25.92
C GLY A 47 25.74 -21.26 -24.63
N LYS A 48 26.98 -20.82 -24.36
CA LYS A 48 27.61 -20.98 -23.03
C LYS A 48 27.47 -19.67 -22.24
N HIS A 49 26.62 -19.68 -21.23
CA HIS A 49 26.50 -18.56 -20.30
C HIS A 49 27.86 -18.35 -19.60
N HIS A 50 28.37 -17.11 -19.63
CA HIS A 50 29.62 -16.67 -18.96
C HIS A 50 30.97 -17.00 -19.63
N GLY A 51 31.05 -17.11 -20.96
CA GLY A 51 32.34 -17.26 -21.65
C GLY A 51 33.29 -16.06 -21.48
N THR A 52 34.53 -16.32 -21.05
CA THR A 52 35.63 -15.34 -21.12
C THR A 52 36.31 -15.47 -22.47
N LEU A 53 36.32 -14.41 -23.27
CA LEU A 53 37.00 -14.38 -24.55
C LEU A 53 38.52 -14.31 -24.33
N ILE A 54 39.23 -15.39 -24.63
CA ILE A 54 40.69 -15.43 -24.65
C ILE A 54 41.16 -15.29 -26.09
N VAL A 55 41.83 -14.18 -26.42
CA VAL A 55 42.42 -13.95 -27.73
C VAL A 55 43.92 -14.26 -27.64
N PRO A 56 44.42 -15.38 -28.19
CA PRO A 56 45.84 -15.67 -28.18
C PRO A 56 46.57 -14.69 -29.11
N LEU A 57 47.60 -14.04 -28.59
CA LEU A 57 48.48 -13.19 -29.38
C LEU A 57 49.37 -14.07 -30.27
N PRO A 58 49.46 -13.82 -31.59
CA PRO A 58 50.43 -14.51 -32.44
C PRO A 58 51.86 -14.21 -31.97
N PRO A 59 52.74 -15.23 -31.91
CA PRO A 59 54.11 -15.09 -31.39
C PRO A 59 55.04 -14.20 -32.24
N SER A 60 54.55 -13.65 -33.35
CA SER A 60 55.26 -12.69 -34.21
C SER A 60 55.10 -11.22 -33.77
N MET A 61 54.32 -10.94 -32.73
CA MET A 61 54.20 -9.59 -32.19
C MET A 61 55.37 -9.31 -31.24
N GLY A 62 56.27 -8.43 -31.67
CA GLY A 62 57.28 -7.83 -30.79
C GLY A 62 56.63 -7.09 -29.63
N ASN A 63 57.42 -6.84 -28.58
CA ASN A 63 57.09 -6.40 -27.22
C ASN A 63 56.17 -5.16 -27.01
N ASP A 64 55.45 -4.66 -28.01
CA ASP A 64 54.78 -3.35 -27.99
C ASP A 64 53.26 -3.41 -28.27
N SER A 65 52.59 -4.48 -27.83
CA SER A 65 51.14 -4.65 -27.97
C SER A 65 50.39 -4.26 -26.69
N ASP A 66 49.60 -3.17 -26.74
CA ASP A 66 48.76 -2.68 -25.64
C ASP A 66 47.45 -3.50 -25.58
N VAL A 67 47.23 -4.20 -24.47
CA VAL A 67 46.08 -5.11 -24.24
C VAL A 67 45.12 -4.47 -23.26
N ARG A 68 43.90 -4.15 -23.70
CA ARG A 68 42.87 -3.56 -22.83
C ARG A 68 41.74 -4.55 -22.56
N PHE A 69 41.40 -4.70 -21.28
CA PHE A 69 40.24 -5.46 -20.82
C PHE A 69 39.06 -4.51 -20.62
N GLU A 70 38.04 -4.64 -21.47
CA GLU A 70 36.80 -3.88 -21.32
C GLU A 70 35.69 -4.80 -20.82
N LYS A 71 35.05 -4.40 -19.72
CA LYS A 71 33.85 -5.07 -19.21
C LYS A 71 32.67 -4.64 -20.09
N LEU A 72 32.08 -5.60 -20.81
CA LEU A 72 30.95 -5.34 -21.71
C LEU A 72 29.58 -5.52 -21.06
N GLU A 73 29.53 -6.02 -19.81
CA GLU A 73 28.27 -6.28 -19.12
C GLU A 73 27.73 -5.00 -18.43
N ALA A 74 26.60 -4.49 -18.95
CA ALA A 74 25.82 -3.44 -18.31
C ALA A 74 25.03 -3.97 -17.10
N GLY A 75 25.04 -3.23 -16.00
CA GLY A 75 24.51 -3.64 -14.69
C GLY A 75 22.99 -3.84 -14.58
N ILE A 76 22.60 -4.39 -13.41
CA ILE A 76 21.27 -4.74 -12.87
C ILE A 76 20.28 -5.32 -13.88
N GLN A 77 20.26 -6.65 -13.97
CA GLN A 77 19.32 -7.40 -14.84
C GLN A 77 18.25 -8.17 -14.07
N ASP A 78 18.51 -8.51 -12.80
CA ASP A 78 17.58 -9.31 -11.98
C ASP A 78 16.25 -8.59 -11.72
N ALA A 79 16.27 -7.25 -11.61
CA ALA A 79 15.05 -6.46 -11.36
C ALA A 79 14.03 -6.47 -12.53
N SER A 80 14.39 -6.99 -13.70
CA SER A 80 13.47 -7.07 -14.85
C SER A 80 12.42 -8.18 -14.69
N PHE A 81 12.77 -9.30 -14.06
CA PHE A 81 11.86 -10.43 -13.87
C PHE A 81 10.81 -10.17 -12.81
N ASP A 82 11.22 -9.56 -11.69
CA ASP A 82 10.26 -9.18 -10.65
C ASP A 82 9.28 -8.14 -11.16
N LYS A 83 9.74 -7.15 -11.93
CA LYS A 83 8.85 -6.17 -12.59
C LYS A 83 7.88 -6.83 -13.55
N TYR A 84 8.37 -7.76 -14.38
CA TYR A 84 7.52 -8.51 -15.30
C TYR A 84 6.45 -9.34 -14.58
N ARG A 85 6.85 -10.08 -13.52
CA ARG A 85 5.89 -10.85 -12.70
C ARG A 85 4.87 -9.95 -12.00
N LYS A 86 5.29 -8.79 -11.48
CA LYS A 86 4.39 -7.79 -10.89
C LYS A 86 3.39 -7.28 -11.94
N SER A 87 3.86 -6.88 -13.11
CA SER A 87 3.02 -6.40 -14.21
C SER A 87 1.97 -7.43 -14.64
N ASN A 88 2.37 -8.69 -14.86
CA ASN A 88 1.45 -9.74 -15.28
C ASN A 88 0.38 -10.03 -14.23
N ARG A 89 0.76 -10.00 -12.96
CA ARG A 89 -0.18 -10.17 -11.86
C ARG A 89 -1.17 -9.01 -11.80
N ASP A 90 -0.69 -7.78 -11.94
CA ASP A 90 -1.54 -6.59 -11.92
C ASP A 90 -2.52 -6.60 -13.10
N GLU A 91 -2.12 -7.08 -14.27
CA GLU A 91 -3.01 -7.28 -15.42
C GLU A 91 -4.12 -8.31 -15.13
N ILE A 92 -3.79 -9.44 -14.50
CA ILE A 92 -4.78 -10.45 -14.09
C ILE A 92 -5.77 -9.85 -13.08
N LEU A 93 -5.30 -9.06 -12.12
CA LEU A 93 -6.14 -8.42 -11.12
C LEU A 93 -7.10 -7.41 -11.73
N VAL A 94 -6.62 -6.58 -12.66
CA VAL A 94 -7.45 -5.63 -13.40
C VAL A 94 -8.51 -6.36 -14.22
N GLY A 95 -8.14 -7.47 -14.90
CA GLY A 95 -9.09 -8.29 -15.66
C GLY A 95 -10.23 -8.86 -14.81
N ASN A 96 -9.93 -9.25 -13.57
CA ASN A 96 -10.93 -9.77 -12.63
C ASN A 96 -11.56 -8.69 -11.75
N ARG A 97 -11.15 -7.42 -11.89
CA ARG A 97 -11.58 -6.27 -11.07
C ARG A 97 -11.32 -6.47 -9.58
N VAL A 98 -10.31 -7.27 -9.21
CA VAL A 98 -9.97 -7.55 -7.81
C VAL A 98 -8.87 -6.59 -7.35
N PRO A 99 -9.04 -5.85 -6.25
CA PRO A 99 -7.99 -4.99 -5.70
C PRO A 99 -6.76 -5.80 -5.25
N ALA A 100 -5.57 -5.25 -5.47
CA ALA A 100 -4.29 -5.86 -5.08
C ALA A 100 -4.20 -6.26 -3.58
N PRO A 101 -4.72 -5.47 -2.62
CA PRO A 101 -4.70 -5.87 -1.21
C PRO A 101 -5.43 -7.21 -0.93
N LYS A 102 -6.40 -7.61 -1.76
CA LYS A 102 -7.18 -8.85 -1.55
C LYS A 102 -6.45 -10.14 -1.92
N VAL A 103 -5.43 -10.05 -2.78
CA VAL A 103 -4.65 -11.22 -3.21
C VAL A 103 -3.31 -11.35 -2.47
N GLY A 104 -3.16 -10.67 -1.33
CA GLY A 104 -1.94 -10.71 -0.53
C GLY A 104 -0.74 -10.01 -1.18
N VAL A 105 -0.99 -9.16 -2.19
CA VAL A 105 0.03 -8.35 -2.84
C VAL A 105 0.23 -7.09 -2.00
N TYR A 106 1.03 -7.23 -0.96
CA TYR A 106 1.36 -6.15 -0.04
C TYR A 106 2.60 -5.38 -0.54
N ASP A 107 2.43 -4.49 -1.52
CA ASP A 107 3.35 -3.37 -1.68
C ASP A 107 2.76 -2.19 -0.89
N ASN A 108 3.15 -2.05 0.39
CA ASN A 108 2.89 -0.88 1.25
C ASN A 108 1.41 -0.43 1.41
N ALA A 109 0.44 -1.33 1.39
CA ALA A 109 -0.96 -0.95 1.63
C ALA A 109 -1.20 -0.64 3.13
N ASN A 110 -1.51 0.62 3.44
CA ASN A 110 -1.97 1.05 4.76
C ASN A 110 -3.38 0.50 5.03
N LEU A 111 -3.72 0.23 6.30
CA LEU A 111 -5.02 -0.32 6.72
C LEU A 111 -6.21 0.50 6.18
N ALA A 112 -6.07 1.83 6.14
CA ALA A 112 -7.07 2.73 5.58
C ALA A 112 -7.33 2.46 4.08
N VAL A 113 -6.27 2.26 3.28
CA VAL A 113 -6.36 1.97 1.85
C VAL A 113 -7.03 0.62 1.61
N SER A 114 -6.72 -0.37 2.45
CA SER A 114 -7.38 -1.68 2.39
C SER A 114 -8.87 -1.57 2.70
N ARG A 115 -9.27 -0.78 3.70
CA ARG A 115 -10.69 -0.61 4.06
C ARG A 115 -11.49 0.09 2.96
N ASP A 116 -10.92 1.10 2.32
CA ASP A 116 -11.54 1.78 1.19
C ASP A 116 -11.60 0.89 -0.06
N ALA A 117 -10.57 0.06 -0.29
CA ALA A 117 -10.57 -0.94 -1.36
C ALA A 117 -11.69 -1.98 -1.16
N ASP A 118 -11.94 -2.42 0.08
CA ASP A 118 -13.01 -3.36 0.40
C ASP A 118 -14.39 -2.77 0.09
N LYS A 119 -14.62 -1.53 0.51
CA LYS A 119 -15.85 -0.80 0.22
C LYS A 119 -16.08 -0.64 -1.29
N THR A 120 -15.02 -0.28 -2.01
CA THR A 120 -15.05 -0.09 -3.46
C THR A 120 -15.33 -1.41 -4.18
N PHE A 121 -14.64 -2.49 -3.79
CA PHE A 121 -14.81 -3.83 -4.36
C PHE A 121 -16.24 -4.37 -4.18
N LYS A 122 -16.80 -4.25 -2.97
CA LYS A 122 -18.19 -4.63 -2.72
C LYS A 122 -19.16 -3.84 -3.60
N THR A 123 -18.98 -2.52 -3.69
CA THR A 123 -19.94 -1.64 -4.37
C THR A 123 -19.87 -1.74 -5.88
N GLN A 124 -18.65 -1.88 -6.43
CA GLN A 124 -18.40 -1.79 -7.88
C GLN A 124 -18.31 -3.15 -8.57
N VAL A 125 -18.04 -4.24 -7.83
CA VAL A 125 -17.83 -5.57 -8.42
C VAL A 125 -18.85 -6.56 -7.87
N VAL A 126 -18.81 -6.81 -6.56
CA VAL A 126 -19.63 -7.88 -5.95
C VAL A 126 -21.13 -7.58 -6.03
N GLY A 127 -21.56 -6.37 -5.67
CA GLY A 127 -22.97 -5.99 -5.69
C GLY A 127 -23.61 -6.06 -7.08
N PRO A 128 -22.98 -5.51 -8.14
CA PRO A 128 -23.45 -5.68 -9.51
C PRO A 128 -23.53 -7.15 -9.95
N ASP A 129 -22.51 -7.96 -9.63
CA ASP A 129 -22.49 -9.38 -10.02
C ASP A 129 -23.56 -10.19 -9.28
N GLN A 130 -23.78 -9.93 -7.99
CA GLN A 130 -24.89 -10.49 -7.20
C GLN A 130 -26.24 -10.17 -7.86
N LYS A 131 -26.48 -8.91 -8.26
CA LYS A 131 -27.73 -8.52 -8.95
C LYS A 131 -27.93 -9.24 -10.29
N ILE A 132 -26.85 -9.46 -11.04
CA ILE A 132 -26.92 -10.23 -12.30
C ILE A 132 -27.34 -11.67 -12.02
N ILE A 133 -26.78 -12.28 -10.98
CA ILE A 133 -27.11 -13.66 -10.57
C ILE A 133 -28.54 -13.73 -10.03
N GLU A 134 -28.94 -12.82 -9.14
CA GLU A 134 -30.31 -12.70 -8.62
C GLU A 134 -31.31 -12.61 -9.76
N LYS A 135 -31.07 -11.74 -10.75
CA LYS A 135 -31.97 -11.59 -11.90
C LYS A 135 -32.10 -12.88 -12.71
N ARG A 136 -31.00 -13.63 -12.88
CA ARG A 136 -31.00 -14.91 -13.60
C ARG A 136 -31.76 -15.99 -12.82
N ILE A 137 -31.53 -16.09 -11.52
CA ILE A 137 -32.23 -17.04 -10.65
C ILE A 137 -33.72 -16.69 -10.56
N ASN A 138 -34.05 -15.43 -10.31
CA ASN A 138 -35.43 -14.96 -10.24
C ASN A 138 -36.19 -15.13 -11.55
N ARG A 139 -35.51 -15.08 -12.70
CA ARG A 139 -36.13 -15.43 -13.98
C ARG A 139 -36.62 -16.88 -13.99
N ILE A 140 -35.86 -17.81 -13.42
CA ILE A 140 -36.26 -19.22 -13.31
C ILE A 140 -37.36 -19.38 -12.25
N VAL A 141 -37.22 -18.75 -11.09
CA VAL A 141 -38.20 -18.85 -10.00
C VAL A 141 -39.59 -18.39 -10.46
N ARG A 142 -39.66 -17.29 -11.24
CA ARG A 142 -40.92 -16.76 -11.80
C ARG A 142 -41.63 -17.71 -12.77
N GLU A 143 -40.94 -18.66 -13.39
CA GLU A 143 -41.60 -19.69 -14.20
C GLU A 143 -42.43 -20.66 -13.34
N TYR A 144 -42.12 -20.76 -12.04
CA TYR A 144 -42.79 -21.67 -11.10
C TYR A 144 -43.66 -20.97 -10.07
N THR A 145 -43.28 -19.77 -9.61
CA THR A 145 -44.00 -19.01 -8.58
C THR A 145 -43.66 -17.53 -8.61
N ASP A 146 -44.67 -16.67 -8.46
CA ASP A 146 -44.51 -15.22 -8.34
C ASP A 146 -44.44 -14.76 -6.87
N ASN A 147 -44.62 -15.69 -5.92
CA ASN A 147 -44.72 -15.35 -4.49
C ASN A 147 -43.36 -15.29 -3.78
N VAL A 148 -42.27 -15.67 -4.46
CA VAL A 148 -40.94 -15.77 -3.86
C VAL A 148 -39.92 -15.05 -4.73
N GLU A 149 -39.05 -14.26 -4.09
CA GLU A 149 -37.93 -13.59 -4.72
C GLU A 149 -36.63 -13.99 -4.01
N PHE A 150 -35.67 -14.48 -4.79
CA PHE A 150 -34.32 -14.73 -4.33
C PHE A 150 -33.53 -13.41 -4.27
N ARG A 151 -32.94 -13.13 -3.10
CA ARG A 151 -31.99 -12.03 -2.89
C ARG A 151 -30.80 -12.51 -2.08
N PHE A 152 -29.61 -12.04 -2.42
CA PHE A 152 -28.44 -12.21 -1.57
C PHE A 152 -28.55 -11.32 -0.34
N GLU A 153 -28.01 -11.81 0.77
CA GLU A 153 -27.82 -11.02 1.96
C GLU A 153 -26.80 -9.90 1.69
N SER A 154 -27.05 -8.71 2.24
CA SER A 154 -26.14 -7.59 2.12
C SER A 154 -24.87 -7.88 2.93
N ILE A 155 -23.71 -7.88 2.27
CA ILE A 155 -22.42 -8.01 2.93
C ILE A 155 -22.26 -6.84 3.90
N ASP A 156 -22.15 -7.05 5.21
CA ASP A 156 -21.77 -5.96 6.11
C ASP A 156 -20.27 -5.68 6.00
N LEU A 157 -19.92 -4.41 5.80
CA LEU A 157 -18.51 -3.94 5.83
C LEU A 157 -18.31 -2.90 6.93
N ILE A 158 -19.36 -2.59 7.68
CA ILE A 158 -19.28 -1.61 8.75
C ILE A 158 -18.55 -2.29 9.90
N ASP A 159 -17.50 -1.64 10.35
CA ASP A 159 -16.76 -2.01 11.55
C ASP A 159 -17.66 -1.81 12.78
N ASP A 160 -17.58 -2.72 13.74
CA ASP A 160 -18.31 -2.64 15.01
C ASP A 160 -18.04 -1.29 15.72
N ASP A 161 -16.82 -0.75 15.58
CA ASP A 161 -16.48 0.58 16.11
C ASP A 161 -17.26 1.71 15.40
N LEU A 162 -17.45 1.61 14.09
CA LEU A 162 -18.22 2.60 13.35
C LEU A 162 -19.71 2.50 13.68
N GLN A 163 -20.25 1.28 13.80
CA GLN A 163 -21.62 1.07 14.30
C GLN A 163 -21.81 1.64 15.71
N SER A 164 -20.87 1.37 16.61
CA SER A 164 -20.89 1.90 17.98
C SER A 164 -20.94 3.43 18.01
N ARG A 165 -20.11 4.10 17.20
CA ARG A 165 -20.11 5.57 17.08
C ARG A 165 -21.39 6.13 16.45
N ILE A 166 -21.97 5.43 15.47
CA ILE A 166 -23.25 5.79 14.87
C ILE A 166 -24.36 5.70 15.92
N ASN A 167 -24.41 4.60 16.66
CA ASN A 167 -25.38 4.38 17.72
C ASN A 167 -25.23 5.39 18.86
N ASP A 168 -24.00 5.67 19.33
CA ASP A 168 -23.74 6.73 20.33
C ASP A 168 -24.26 8.09 19.84
N ARG A 169 -24.02 8.46 18.58
CA ARG A 169 -24.53 9.72 18.03
C ARG A 169 -26.06 9.76 18.07
N TYR A 170 -26.73 8.72 17.60
CA TYR A 170 -28.18 8.70 17.55
C TYR A 170 -28.84 8.69 18.93
N LEU A 171 -28.24 7.96 19.89
CA LEU A 171 -28.65 7.96 21.29
C LEU A 171 -28.50 9.36 21.91
N ARG A 172 -27.42 10.07 21.62
CA ARG A 172 -27.20 11.45 22.10
C ARG A 172 -28.13 12.48 21.49
N THR A 173 -28.56 12.26 20.26
CA THR A 173 -29.53 13.14 19.58
C THR A 173 -30.98 12.76 19.87
N GLU A 174 -31.20 11.77 20.74
CA GLU A 174 -32.54 11.30 21.13
C GLU A 174 -33.39 10.83 19.93
N VAL A 175 -32.73 10.36 18.86
CA VAL A 175 -33.40 9.88 17.64
C VAL A 175 -33.81 8.42 17.77
N ILE A 176 -33.02 7.64 18.51
CA ILE A 176 -33.29 6.22 18.78
C ILE A 176 -33.18 5.95 20.28
N THR A 177 -33.88 4.92 20.72
CA THR A 177 -33.89 4.40 22.09
C THR A 177 -32.85 3.29 22.27
N PRO A 178 -32.38 3.04 23.50
CA PRO A 178 -31.51 1.91 23.79
C PRO A 178 -32.05 0.55 23.32
N ASN A 179 -33.36 0.33 23.38
CA ASN A 179 -33.97 -0.92 22.93
C ASN A 179 -33.95 -1.10 21.40
N GLU A 180 -34.10 -0.03 20.63
CA GLU A 180 -33.94 -0.08 19.16
C GLU A 180 -32.49 -0.40 18.75
N VAL A 181 -31.50 0.12 19.49
CA VAL A 181 -30.09 -0.26 19.29
C VAL A 181 -29.86 -1.73 19.64
N ARG A 182 -30.45 -2.22 20.73
CA ARG A 182 -30.33 -3.63 21.16
C ARG A 182 -30.97 -4.58 20.16
N GLU A 183 -32.13 -4.23 19.61
CA GLU A 183 -32.78 -4.98 18.54
C GLU A 183 -31.89 -5.08 17.30
N THR A 184 -31.27 -3.96 16.89
CA THR A 184 -30.32 -3.93 15.78
C THR A 184 -29.10 -4.83 16.03
N MET A 185 -28.67 -4.97 17.29
CA MET A 185 -27.58 -5.87 17.72
C MET A 185 -28.05 -7.31 18.00
N GLY A 186 -29.32 -7.64 17.81
CA GLY A 186 -29.88 -8.97 18.11
C GLY A 186 -29.94 -9.31 19.61
N MET A 187 -29.89 -8.30 20.48
CA MET A 187 -29.99 -8.45 21.92
C MET A 187 -31.46 -8.31 22.40
N THR A 188 -31.80 -8.99 23.49
CA THR A 188 -33.12 -8.86 24.13
C THR A 188 -33.34 -7.46 24.70
N GLN A 189 -34.56 -6.94 24.56
CA GLN A 189 -34.97 -5.65 25.11
C GLN A 189 -34.88 -5.63 26.65
N ARG A 190 -34.65 -4.45 27.22
CA ARG A 190 -34.65 -4.20 28.67
C ARG A 190 -35.88 -3.38 29.06
N SER A 191 -36.37 -3.57 30.29
CA SER A 191 -37.56 -2.87 30.80
C SER A 191 -37.42 -1.35 30.87
N GLU A 192 -36.18 -0.84 30.98
CA GLU A 192 -35.88 0.61 31.06
C GLU A 192 -35.20 1.14 29.79
N GLY A 193 -35.43 0.49 28.64
CA GLY A 193 -34.74 0.80 27.38
C GLY A 193 -35.59 1.50 26.32
N ASP A 194 -36.87 1.75 26.59
CA ASP A 194 -37.83 2.36 25.64
C ASP A 194 -37.86 3.89 25.69
N GLU A 195 -37.22 4.48 26.70
CA GLU A 195 -37.09 5.93 26.80
C GLU A 195 -35.77 6.40 26.15
N VAL A 196 -35.81 7.59 25.55
CA VAL A 196 -34.61 8.23 25.00
C VAL A 196 -33.62 8.52 26.13
N LEU A 197 -32.34 8.28 25.90
CA LEU A 197 -31.30 8.61 26.88
C LEU A 197 -31.10 10.13 26.88
N PRO A 198 -31.42 10.85 27.97
CA PRO A 198 -31.18 12.28 28.03
C PRO A 198 -29.68 12.56 27.90
N PHE A 199 -29.33 13.54 27.07
CA PHE A 199 -27.94 14.01 26.93
C PHE A 199 -27.78 15.40 27.56
N PRO A 200 -26.81 15.62 28.49
CA PRO A 200 -25.81 14.68 29.00
C PRO A 200 -26.44 13.58 29.85
N SER A 201 -25.82 12.39 29.88
CA SER A 201 -26.29 11.30 30.73
C SER A 201 -26.45 11.77 32.18
N ASN A 202 -27.42 11.21 32.92
CA ASN A 202 -27.71 11.62 34.31
C ASN A 202 -26.47 11.65 35.22
N VAL A 203 -25.48 10.79 34.96
CA VAL A 203 -24.19 10.78 35.66
C VAL A 203 -23.35 12.01 35.30
N LYS A 204 -23.31 12.37 34.02
CA LYS A 204 -22.56 13.53 33.50
C LYS A 204 -23.25 14.85 33.87
N MET A 205 -24.58 14.90 33.91
CA MET A 205 -25.35 16.01 34.47
C MET A 205 -24.96 16.24 35.94
N LYS A 206 -25.00 15.20 36.78
CA LYS A 206 -24.57 15.29 38.18
C LYS A 206 -23.11 15.72 38.34
N GLN A 207 -22.21 15.23 37.49
CA GLN A 207 -20.81 15.65 37.49
C GLN A 207 -20.67 17.15 37.18
N LEU A 208 -21.37 17.63 36.15
CA LEU A 208 -21.37 19.05 35.76
C LEU A 208 -21.97 19.94 36.86
N GLU A 209 -23.05 19.50 37.50
CA GLU A 209 -23.66 20.17 38.65
C GLU A 209 -22.68 20.25 39.83
N MET A 210 -21.99 19.14 40.15
CA MET A 210 -20.97 19.11 41.20
C MET A 210 -19.76 20.01 40.89
N ASP A 211 -19.29 20.01 39.65
CA ASP A 211 -18.17 20.85 39.20
C ASP A 211 -18.57 22.35 39.25
N GLU A 212 -19.82 22.68 38.88
CA GLU A 212 -20.37 24.03 39.02
C GLU A 212 -20.53 24.47 40.48
N GLU A 213 -20.97 23.58 41.37
CA GLU A 213 -21.07 23.84 42.80
C GLU A 213 -19.70 24.07 43.42
N GLN A 214 -18.72 23.24 43.09
CA GLN A 214 -17.32 23.43 43.51
C GLN A 214 -16.74 24.74 43.00
N ALA A 215 -16.96 25.10 41.74
CA ALA A 215 -16.53 26.39 41.19
C ALA A 215 -17.19 27.58 41.90
N LYS A 216 -18.48 27.46 42.28
CA LYS A 216 -19.21 28.48 43.05
C LYS A 216 -18.72 28.57 44.51
N GLU A 217 -18.29 27.47 45.12
CA GLU A 217 -17.67 27.46 46.46
C GLU A 217 -16.25 28.02 46.46
N GLU A 218 -15.44 27.70 45.45
CA GLU A 218 -14.11 28.29 45.26
C GLU A 218 -14.19 29.80 45.01
N ALA A 219 -15.17 30.25 44.22
CA ALA A 219 -15.45 31.67 44.01
C ALA A 219 -16.00 32.40 45.26
N LYS A 220 -16.54 31.66 46.25
CA LYS A 220 -17.04 32.19 47.53
C LYS A 220 -16.01 32.18 48.65
N LYS A 221 -14.81 31.60 48.46
CA LYS A 221 -13.74 31.75 49.44
C LYS A 221 -13.40 33.25 49.56
N PRO A 222 -13.48 33.84 50.77
CA PRO A 222 -13.26 35.27 50.95
C PRO A 222 -11.83 35.65 50.56
N THR A 223 -11.70 36.75 49.83
CA THR A 223 -10.45 37.51 49.65
C THR A 223 -9.83 37.79 51.01
N GLY A 224 -8.87 36.97 51.43
CA GLY A 224 -8.27 37.08 52.76
C GLY A 224 -7.41 35.88 53.15
N ALA A 225 -6.35 35.59 52.39
CA ALA A 225 -5.18 34.87 52.87
C ALA A 225 -3.92 35.40 52.14
N PRO A 226 -2.75 35.46 52.79
CA PRO A 226 -1.67 36.39 52.47
C PRO A 226 -0.91 36.01 51.19
N ASP A 227 -0.43 37.03 50.46
CA ASP A 227 0.61 36.85 49.44
C ASP A 227 1.84 36.18 50.08
N GLY A 228 2.14 34.95 49.65
CA GLY A 228 3.29 34.23 50.20
C GLY A 228 3.32 32.74 49.90
N ASN A 229 3.50 32.39 48.63
CA ASN A 229 4.38 31.27 48.26
C ASN A 229 4.78 31.39 46.78
N ASP A 230 5.82 32.18 46.52
CA ASP A 230 6.48 32.32 45.22
C ASP A 230 7.26 31.04 44.88
N ASN A 231 6.56 30.00 44.44
CA ASN A 231 7.23 28.82 43.87
C ASN A 231 6.62 28.35 42.54
N ALA A 232 6.03 29.28 41.79
CA ALA A 232 5.53 29.05 40.43
C ALA A 232 6.26 29.86 39.34
N GLU A 233 7.45 30.40 39.62
CA GLU A 233 8.37 30.89 38.58
C GLU A 233 9.47 29.86 38.27
N SER A 234 9.09 28.72 37.70
CA SER A 234 10.04 27.91 36.92
C SER A 234 9.30 27.09 35.88
N GLY A 235 8.82 27.75 34.84
CA GLY A 235 8.18 27.05 33.73
C GLY A 235 7.57 27.90 32.63
N SER A 236 8.08 29.11 32.37
CA SER A 236 7.77 29.77 31.10
C SER A 236 8.80 29.34 30.04
N PRO A 237 8.42 28.61 28.98
CA PRO A 237 9.32 28.36 27.85
C PRO A 237 9.67 29.70 27.18
N PRO A 238 10.90 29.90 26.70
CA PRO A 238 11.32 31.19 26.17
C PRO A 238 10.48 31.57 24.94
N LYS A 239 9.92 32.78 24.95
CA LYS A 239 9.23 33.39 23.81
C LYS A 239 10.19 33.48 22.61
N ALA A 240 9.75 32.97 21.46
CA ALA A 240 10.41 33.16 20.18
C ALA A 240 10.61 34.67 19.90
N GLY A 241 11.86 35.07 19.70
CA GLY A 241 12.20 36.46 19.33
C GLY A 241 11.76 36.77 17.90
N PRO A 242 11.42 38.04 17.59
CA PRO A 242 10.97 38.44 16.26
C PRO A 242 12.12 38.41 15.25
N ASP A 243 11.79 37.97 14.03
CA ASP A 243 12.68 37.90 12.86
C ASP A 243 13.53 39.17 12.68
N ARG A 244 14.86 39.00 12.62
CA ARG A 244 15.78 40.03 12.13
C ARG A 244 16.07 39.80 10.65
N PRO A 245 15.93 40.81 9.78
CA PRO A 245 16.23 40.68 8.37
C PRO A 245 17.73 40.87 8.10
N GLY A 246 18.31 39.98 7.30
CA GLY A 246 19.49 40.24 6.48
C GLY A 246 20.85 39.79 7.04
N GLY A 247 21.59 39.02 6.24
CA GLY A 247 23.06 39.05 6.29
C GLY A 247 23.80 37.73 6.08
N GLN A 248 24.20 37.49 4.82
CA GLN A 248 25.39 36.76 4.34
C GLN A 248 25.48 35.22 4.45
N ALA A 249 25.65 34.62 3.26
CA ALA A 249 26.09 33.25 3.03
C ALA A 249 27.62 33.14 3.18
N PRO A 250 28.17 32.01 3.66
CA PRO A 250 29.59 31.74 3.58
C PRO A 250 29.94 30.97 2.30
N THR A 251 31.14 31.30 1.82
CA THR A 251 31.94 30.73 0.73
C THR A 251 32.20 29.23 0.85
#